data_AF-A0A6J2A143-F1
#
_entry.id   AF-A0A6J2A143-F1
#
_cell.length_a   1.000
_cell.length_b   1.000
_cell.length_c   1.000
_cell.angle_alpha   90.00
_cell.angle_beta   90.00
_cell.angle_gamma   90.00
#
_symmetry.space_group_name_H-M   'P 1'
#
loop_
_entity.id
_entity.type
_entity.pdbx_description
1 polymer ?
#
loop_
_entity_poly.entity_id
_entity_poly.type
_entity_poly.pdbx_seq_one_letter_code
_entity_poly.pdbx_strand_id
1 'polypeptide(L)'
;MFAWKIAPALCCGNTVVIKPAEQTPLSALYMGALIKEAGFPPGVINILPGYGPTAGAAIASHIGIDKIAFTGSTEVGKLIQEAAGRSNLKRVTLELGGKSPNIIFADADLDYAVEQAHQGVFFNQGQCCTAGSRIFVEESIYEEFVRRSVERAKRRIVGSPFDPTTEQGPQIDKKQYNKILELIQSGVAEGAKLECGGKGLGRKGFFIEPTVFSNVTDDMRIAKEEIFGPVQEILRFKTMDEVIERANNSDFGLVAAVFTNDINKALTVSSAMQAGTVWINCYNALNAQSPFGGFKMSGNGREIPTESEALVGWSGIYNEASSKGDSYVCWGSGTAAREVTGHQKGGSGGSPGVIQPLNGRDELAFPSSRCSGRFEPTPDSQSGLCVDHGGRRLPQDPGEELLQSGTVFHGITHPKIMGPNSHTRRRPYQHASDSRLSYICHNLLRGLRGRTVVQGLPPCACTSQKTRRE
;
A
#
# COMPACT_ATOMS: atom_id res chain seq x y z
N MET A 1 4.40 6.63 -3.25
CA MET A 1 4.27 6.46 -1.79
C MET A 1 3.44 7.54 -1.10
N PHE A 2 3.69 8.86 -1.22
CA PHE A 2 2.88 9.89 -0.51
C PHE A 2 1.36 9.69 -0.70
N ALA A 3 0.91 9.59 -1.95
CA ALA A 3 -0.49 9.37 -2.29
C ALA A 3 -1.08 8.06 -1.72
N TRP A 4 -0.27 7.00 -1.60
CA TRP A 4 -0.73 5.70 -1.08
C TRP A 4 -1.14 5.76 0.38
N LYS A 5 -0.57 6.69 1.15
CA LYS A 5 -0.93 6.90 2.56
C LYS A 5 -2.09 7.89 2.70
N ILE A 6 -2.00 9.02 2.01
CA ILE A 6 -2.98 10.11 2.21
C ILE A 6 -4.35 9.80 1.63
N ALA A 7 -4.42 9.19 0.45
CA ALA A 7 -5.68 8.96 -0.23
C ALA A 7 -6.62 8.07 0.60
N PRO A 8 -6.24 6.87 1.06
CA PRO A 8 -7.14 6.05 1.88
C PRO A 8 -7.43 6.68 3.25
N ALA A 9 -6.45 7.34 3.88
CA ALA A 9 -6.68 8.02 5.17
C ALA A 9 -7.78 9.08 5.06
N LEU A 10 -7.70 9.95 4.04
CA LEU A 10 -8.68 11.02 3.79
C LEU A 10 -10.03 10.46 3.35
N CYS A 11 -10.06 9.42 2.52
CA CYS A 11 -11.31 8.76 2.14
C CYS A 11 -12.05 8.17 3.35
N CYS A 12 -11.33 7.72 4.38
CA CYS A 12 -11.90 7.24 5.64
C CYS A 12 -12.17 8.38 6.66
N GLY A 13 -11.97 9.64 6.29
CA GLY A 13 -12.23 10.80 7.17
C GLY A 13 -11.17 11.05 8.24
N ASN A 14 -9.98 10.47 8.11
CA ASN A 14 -8.88 10.69 9.06
C ASN A 14 -8.21 12.05 8.84
N THR A 15 -7.60 12.58 9.89
CA THR A 15 -6.60 13.65 9.80
C THR A 15 -5.20 13.04 9.79
N VAL A 16 -4.24 13.70 9.14
CA VAL A 16 -2.90 13.14 8.93
C VAL A 16 -1.80 14.13 9.28
N VAL A 17 -0.74 13.60 9.90
CA VAL A 17 0.56 14.25 10.05
C VAL A 17 1.57 13.42 9.26
N ILE A 18 2.19 14.03 8.25
CA ILE A 18 3.08 13.35 7.31
C ILE A 18 4.48 13.92 7.44
N LYS A 19 5.44 13.05 7.73
CA LYS A 19 6.86 13.38 7.65
C LYS A 19 7.49 12.78 6.39
N PRO A 20 7.72 13.56 5.32
CA PRO A 20 8.46 13.07 4.16
C PRO A 20 9.91 12.76 4.55
N ALA A 21 10.59 11.93 3.75
CA ALA A 21 12.00 11.66 3.93
C ALA A 21 12.82 12.96 3.85
N GLU A 22 13.84 13.08 4.68
CA GLU A 22 14.72 14.24 4.76
C GLU A 22 15.47 14.50 3.45
N GLN A 23 15.71 13.45 2.65
CA GLN A 23 16.30 13.56 1.32
C GLN A 23 15.34 14.12 0.25
N THR A 24 14.02 13.97 0.42
CA THR A 24 13.03 14.23 -0.64
C THR A 24 11.76 14.99 -0.19
N PRO A 25 11.87 16.12 0.54
CA PRO A 25 10.68 16.83 1.07
C PRO A 25 9.92 17.67 0.04
N LEU A 26 10.56 18.05 -1.06
CA LEU A 26 10.07 19.14 -1.93
C LEU A 26 8.71 18.86 -2.59
N SER A 27 8.52 17.66 -3.13
CA SER A 27 7.25 17.30 -3.78
C SER A 27 6.10 17.19 -2.78
N ALA A 28 6.37 16.71 -1.55
CA ALA A 28 5.38 16.69 -0.48
C ALA A 28 4.95 18.11 -0.08
N LEU A 29 5.90 19.04 0.02
CA LEU A 29 5.59 20.44 0.30
C LEU A 29 4.77 21.10 -0.82
N TYR A 30 5.11 20.83 -2.08
CA TYR A 30 4.32 21.30 -3.21
C TYR A 30 2.90 20.73 -3.21
N MET A 31 2.75 19.43 -2.90
CA MET A 31 1.44 18.83 -2.68
C MET A 31 0.65 19.53 -1.57
N GLY A 32 1.31 20.02 -0.51
CA GLY A 32 0.68 20.83 0.53
C GLY A 32 0.02 22.10 -0.01
N ALA A 33 0.65 22.78 -0.97
CA ALA A 33 0.06 23.94 -1.63
C ALA A 33 -1.20 23.56 -2.44
N LEU A 34 -1.13 22.46 -3.19
CA LEU A 34 -2.28 21.95 -3.96
C LEU A 34 -3.43 21.47 -3.07
N ILE A 35 -3.12 20.88 -1.92
CA ILE A 35 -4.12 20.46 -0.91
C ILE A 35 -4.83 21.69 -0.33
N LYS A 36 -4.09 22.76 -0.06
CA LYS A 36 -4.68 24.04 0.39
C LYS A 36 -5.58 24.63 -0.69
N GLU A 37 -5.13 24.64 -1.95
CA GLU A 37 -5.91 25.09 -3.10
C GLU A 37 -7.20 24.27 -3.29
N ALA A 38 -7.14 22.96 -3.08
CA ALA A 38 -8.30 22.06 -3.14
C ALA A 38 -9.34 22.31 -2.03
N GLY A 39 -9.03 23.11 -1.00
CA GLY A 39 -9.98 23.56 0.01
C GLY A 39 -10.21 22.61 1.17
N PHE A 40 -9.26 21.73 1.50
CA PHE A 40 -9.33 20.93 2.72
C PHE A 40 -9.33 21.83 3.98
N PRO A 41 -10.13 21.52 5.02
CA PRO A 41 -10.12 22.30 6.25
C PRO A 41 -8.71 22.34 6.88
N PRO A 42 -8.30 23.48 7.47
CA PRO A 42 -7.02 23.58 8.17
C PRO A 42 -6.86 22.51 9.25
N GLY A 43 -5.67 21.91 9.33
CA GLY A 43 -5.36 20.84 10.30
C GLY A 43 -5.71 19.42 9.85
N VAL A 44 -6.46 19.23 8.75
CA VAL A 44 -6.76 17.88 8.24
C VAL A 44 -5.51 17.20 7.68
N ILE A 45 -4.66 17.95 6.97
CA ILE A 45 -3.37 17.44 6.45
C ILE A 45 -2.26 18.37 6.91
N ASN A 46 -1.30 17.80 7.63
CA ASN A 46 -0.14 18.51 8.16
C ASN A 46 1.13 17.86 7.61
N ILE A 47 2.00 18.64 6.96
CA ILE A 47 3.24 18.13 6.36
C ILE A 47 4.42 18.69 7.15
N LEU A 48 5.19 17.79 7.77
CA LEU A 48 6.28 18.14 8.68
C LEU A 48 7.61 17.54 8.19
N PRO A 49 8.33 18.22 7.29
CA PRO A 49 9.70 17.83 6.97
C PRO A 49 10.60 17.88 8.20
N GLY A 50 11.53 16.94 8.29
CA GLY A 50 12.47 16.83 9.40
C GLY A 50 13.22 15.51 9.34
N TYR A 51 14.14 15.26 10.26
CA TYR A 51 14.92 14.01 10.29
C TYR A 51 14.13 12.86 10.93
N GLY A 52 14.43 11.63 10.54
CA GLY A 52 13.84 10.43 11.14
C GLY A 52 13.99 10.35 12.67
N PRO A 53 15.22 10.43 13.23
CA PRO A 53 15.46 10.33 14.68
C PRO A 53 14.80 11.41 15.54
N THR A 54 14.38 12.52 14.95
CA THR A 54 13.70 13.62 15.67
C THR A 54 12.22 13.66 15.34
N ALA A 55 11.84 14.19 14.19
CA ALA A 55 10.44 14.34 13.79
C ALA A 55 9.73 12.98 13.65
N GLY A 56 10.40 11.98 13.08
CA GLY A 56 9.84 10.63 12.95
C GLY A 56 9.64 9.93 14.30
N ALA A 57 10.64 9.99 15.18
CA ALA A 57 10.55 9.41 16.53
C ALA A 57 9.49 10.10 17.40
N ALA A 58 9.34 11.42 17.28
CA ALA A 58 8.29 12.18 17.95
C ALA A 58 6.91 11.71 17.50
N ILE A 59 6.68 11.56 16.19
CA ILE A 59 5.44 10.99 15.64
C ILE A 59 5.23 9.56 16.16
N ALA A 60 6.28 8.74 16.20
CA ALA A 60 6.16 7.35 16.61
C ALA A 60 5.68 7.18 18.07
N SER A 61 6.17 8.04 18.95
CA SER A 61 5.92 7.99 20.40
C SER A 61 4.78 8.89 20.89
N HIS A 62 4.22 9.76 20.04
CA HIS A 62 3.19 10.71 20.44
C HIS A 62 1.92 10.00 20.97
N ILE A 63 1.44 10.40 22.15
CA ILE A 63 0.28 9.78 22.83
C ILE A 63 -1.03 10.09 22.10
N GLY A 64 -1.14 11.25 21.46
CA GLY A 64 -2.33 11.67 20.71
C GLY A 64 -2.41 11.18 19.27
N ILE A 65 -1.57 10.22 18.85
CA ILE A 65 -1.65 9.61 17.50
C ILE A 65 -2.25 8.21 17.61
N ASP A 66 -3.32 7.95 16.85
CA ASP A 66 -4.07 6.69 16.91
C ASP A 66 -3.49 5.58 16.02
N LYS A 67 -2.76 5.96 14.97
CA LYS A 67 -2.19 5.04 13.98
C LYS A 67 -0.94 5.60 13.33
N ILE A 68 0.02 4.72 13.03
CA ILE A 68 1.17 4.99 12.16
C ILE A 68 1.12 4.10 10.92
N ALA A 69 1.42 4.68 9.76
CA ALA A 69 1.73 3.96 8.54
C ALA A 69 3.13 4.34 8.06
N PHE A 70 4.08 3.41 8.13
CA PHE A 70 5.48 3.65 7.79
C PHE A 70 5.90 2.85 6.56
N THR A 71 6.70 3.48 5.71
CA THR A 71 7.41 2.78 4.62
C THR A 71 8.89 3.11 4.72
N GLY A 72 9.74 2.09 4.74
CA GLY A 72 11.20 2.27 4.82
C GLY A 72 11.94 1.00 5.23
N SER A 73 13.12 1.14 5.81
CA SER A 73 13.94 -0.02 6.20
C SER A 73 13.31 -0.83 7.33
N THR A 74 13.53 -2.15 7.33
CA THR A 74 13.10 -3.05 8.40
C THR A 74 13.65 -2.67 9.78
N GLU A 75 14.88 -2.17 9.86
CA GLU A 75 15.48 -1.67 11.11
C GLU A 75 14.62 -0.57 11.75
N VAL A 76 14.33 0.50 10.99
CA VAL A 76 13.47 1.59 11.47
C VAL A 76 12.03 1.14 11.71
N GLY A 77 11.51 0.20 10.90
CA GLY A 77 10.18 -0.38 11.12
C GLY A 77 10.05 -1.04 12.51
N LYS A 78 11.07 -1.76 12.96
CA LYS A 78 11.13 -2.35 14.31
C LYS A 78 11.09 -1.27 15.40
N LEU A 79 11.87 -0.19 15.24
CA LEU A 79 11.87 0.94 16.18
C LEU A 79 10.50 1.62 16.28
N ILE A 80 9.80 1.76 15.15
CA ILE A 80 8.45 2.34 15.12
C ILE A 80 7.45 1.43 15.85
N GLN A 81 7.50 0.12 15.61
CA GLN A 81 6.64 -0.85 16.29
C GLN A 81 6.89 -0.84 17.81
N GLU A 82 8.15 -0.77 18.23
CA GLU A 82 8.55 -0.66 19.63
C GLU A 82 8.05 0.64 20.28
N ALA A 83 8.22 1.77 19.60
CA ALA A 83 7.75 3.07 20.09
C ALA A 83 6.22 3.13 20.22
N ALA A 84 5.49 2.55 19.26
CA ALA A 84 4.04 2.39 19.35
C ALA A 84 3.64 1.53 20.56
N GLY A 85 4.35 0.40 20.76
CA GLY A 85 4.16 -0.51 21.89
C GLY A 85 4.37 0.17 23.25
N ARG A 86 5.44 0.96 23.38
CA ARG A 86 5.81 1.65 24.63
C ARG A 86 4.93 2.84 24.98
N SER A 87 4.30 3.47 23.98
CA SER A 87 3.55 4.71 24.19
C SER A 87 2.08 4.45 24.52
N ASN A 88 1.26 4.21 23.51
CA ASN A 88 -0.20 4.11 23.65
C ASN A 88 -0.79 2.90 22.91
N LEU A 89 0.04 1.93 22.50
CA LEU A 89 -0.39 0.76 21.71
C LEU A 89 -1.12 1.14 20.40
N LYS A 90 -0.82 2.30 19.83
CA LYS A 90 -1.37 2.76 18.54
C LYS A 90 -1.18 1.70 17.45
N ARG A 91 -2.12 1.67 16.51
CA ARG A 91 -2.08 0.74 15.38
C ARG A 91 -0.89 1.06 14.47
N VAL A 92 -0.25 0.04 13.91
CA VAL A 92 0.90 0.21 13.02
C VAL A 92 0.69 -0.58 11.72
N THR A 93 0.94 0.07 10.60
CA THR A 93 1.11 -0.57 9.28
C THR A 93 2.52 -0.32 8.79
N LEU A 94 3.22 -1.37 8.38
CA LEU A 94 4.62 -1.32 7.97
C LEU A 94 4.75 -1.88 6.55
N GLU A 95 5.30 -1.08 5.64
CA GLU A 95 5.75 -1.52 4.31
C GLU A 95 7.28 -1.44 4.28
N LEU A 96 7.95 -2.58 4.39
CA LEU A 96 9.40 -2.64 4.61
C LEU A 96 10.11 -3.16 3.37
N GLY A 97 11.43 -3.35 3.49
CA GLY A 97 12.29 -3.84 2.42
C GLY A 97 11.99 -5.28 1.99
N GLY A 98 12.72 -5.72 0.96
CA GLY A 98 12.58 -7.05 0.38
C GLY A 98 13.90 -7.67 -0.06
N LYS A 99 13.87 -8.98 -0.25
CA LYS A 99 14.90 -9.73 -0.98
C LYS A 99 14.23 -10.66 -1.99
N SER A 100 13.52 -10.03 -2.93
CA SER A 100 12.50 -10.67 -3.74
C SER A 100 13.06 -11.67 -4.74
N PRO A 101 12.58 -12.92 -4.72
CA PRO A 101 12.98 -13.93 -5.69
C PRO A 101 12.32 -13.69 -7.06
N ASN A 102 13.08 -13.89 -8.12
CA ASN A 102 12.62 -13.91 -9.50
C ASN A 102 13.02 -15.24 -10.14
N ILE A 103 12.06 -16.15 -10.34
CA ILE A 103 12.29 -17.54 -10.73
C ILE A 103 12.07 -17.70 -12.23
N ILE A 104 13.10 -18.14 -12.96
CA ILE A 104 13.10 -18.32 -14.41
C ILE A 104 13.27 -19.82 -14.73
N PHE A 105 12.19 -20.45 -15.19
CA PHE A 105 12.24 -21.83 -15.70
C PHE A 105 12.77 -21.90 -17.13
N ALA A 106 13.29 -23.06 -17.51
CA ALA A 106 13.89 -23.32 -18.82
C ALA A 106 12.91 -23.18 -19.99
N ASP A 107 11.62 -23.37 -19.73
CA ASP A 107 10.56 -23.23 -20.74
C ASP A 107 10.06 -21.80 -20.90
N ALA A 108 10.59 -20.82 -20.16
CA ALA A 108 10.25 -19.41 -20.33
C ALA A 108 10.76 -18.84 -21.66
N ASP A 109 10.11 -17.78 -22.16
CA ASP A 109 10.70 -16.92 -23.20
C ASP A 109 11.96 -16.24 -22.62
N LEU A 110 13.13 -16.70 -23.05
CA LEU A 110 14.41 -16.29 -22.47
C LEU A 110 14.71 -14.81 -22.69
N ASP A 111 14.43 -14.28 -23.89
CA ASP A 111 14.69 -12.86 -24.19
C ASP A 111 13.80 -11.96 -23.35
N TYR A 112 12.52 -12.31 -23.26
CA TYR A 112 11.57 -11.58 -22.43
C TYR A 112 11.91 -11.69 -20.93
N ALA A 113 12.28 -12.89 -20.45
CA ALA A 113 12.69 -13.11 -19.07
C ALA A 113 13.93 -12.29 -18.68
N VAL A 114 14.94 -12.21 -19.56
CA VAL A 114 16.14 -11.38 -19.34
C VAL A 114 15.76 -9.90 -19.23
N GLU A 115 14.92 -9.38 -20.14
CA GLU A 115 14.52 -7.96 -20.09
C GLU A 115 13.69 -7.66 -18.83
N GLN A 116 12.74 -8.54 -18.46
CA GLN A 116 11.93 -8.35 -17.26
C GLN A 116 12.76 -8.45 -15.98
N ALA A 117 13.72 -9.38 -15.90
CA ALA A 117 14.62 -9.49 -14.76
C ALA A 117 15.56 -8.27 -14.65
N HIS A 118 16.05 -7.77 -15.78
CA HIS A 118 16.85 -6.54 -15.85
C HIS A 118 16.05 -5.33 -15.37
N GLN A 119 14.83 -5.11 -15.89
CA GLN A 119 13.97 -4.03 -15.41
C GLN A 119 13.59 -4.20 -13.94
N GLY A 120 13.30 -5.44 -13.51
CA GLY A 120 12.90 -5.76 -12.14
C GLY A 120 13.94 -5.35 -11.09
N VAL A 121 15.24 -5.46 -11.39
CA VAL A 121 16.31 -5.12 -10.45
C VAL A 121 16.93 -3.73 -10.68
N PHE A 122 17.02 -3.24 -11.92
CA PHE A 122 17.70 -1.97 -12.22
C PHE A 122 16.77 -0.75 -12.29
N PHE A 123 15.44 -0.94 -12.27
CA PHE A 123 14.49 0.16 -12.22
C PHE A 123 14.75 1.07 -11.00
N ASN A 124 14.69 2.39 -11.19
CA ASN A 124 15.03 3.39 -10.18
C ASN A 124 16.41 3.16 -9.51
N GLN A 125 17.42 2.76 -10.29
CA GLN A 125 18.74 2.36 -9.80
C GLN A 125 18.71 1.21 -8.78
N GLY A 126 17.69 0.35 -8.80
CA GLY A 126 17.47 -0.70 -7.80
C GLY A 126 17.03 -0.19 -6.43
N GLN A 127 16.68 1.09 -6.31
CA GLN A 127 16.14 1.70 -5.09
C GLN A 127 14.62 1.48 -5.03
N CYS A 128 14.21 0.21 -5.07
CA CYS A 128 12.83 -0.24 -5.01
C CYS A 128 12.70 -1.38 -4.02
N CYS A 129 11.70 -1.34 -3.13
CA CYS A 129 11.44 -2.43 -2.19
C CYS A 129 11.05 -3.73 -2.91
N THR A 130 10.50 -3.60 -4.12
CA THR A 130 10.12 -4.72 -5.00
C THR A 130 11.26 -5.23 -5.86
N ALA A 131 12.49 -4.73 -5.73
CA ALA A 131 13.59 -5.09 -6.64
C ALA A 131 13.82 -6.62 -6.67
N GLY A 132 13.79 -7.20 -7.88
CA GLY A 132 13.98 -8.63 -8.12
C GLY A 132 15.43 -9.06 -8.04
N SER A 133 16.05 -8.86 -6.87
CA SER A 133 17.50 -8.92 -6.75
C SER A 133 18.04 -10.36 -6.77
N ARG A 134 17.27 -11.35 -6.25
CA ARG A 134 17.61 -12.77 -6.32
C ARG A 134 16.98 -13.44 -7.53
N ILE A 135 17.72 -13.61 -8.60
CA ILE A 135 17.22 -14.26 -9.81
C ILE A 135 17.65 -15.71 -9.80
N PHE A 136 16.69 -16.62 -9.65
CA PHE A 136 16.91 -18.06 -9.73
C PHE A 136 16.65 -18.51 -11.15
N VAL A 137 17.64 -19.13 -11.79
CA VAL A 137 17.55 -19.59 -13.18
C VAL A 137 17.81 -21.09 -13.26
N GLU A 138 16.97 -21.81 -14.01
CA GLU A 138 17.08 -23.25 -14.17
C GLU A 138 18.39 -23.63 -14.87
N GLU A 139 19.06 -24.68 -14.38
CA GLU A 139 20.42 -25.08 -14.77
C GLU A 139 20.64 -25.17 -16.29
N SER A 140 19.66 -25.66 -17.04
CA SER A 140 19.75 -25.87 -18.49
C SER A 140 19.86 -24.58 -19.32
N ILE A 141 19.41 -23.44 -18.79
CA ILE A 141 19.47 -22.13 -19.46
C ILE A 141 20.36 -21.11 -18.73
N TYR A 142 20.98 -21.51 -17.62
CA TYR A 142 21.71 -20.62 -16.71
C TYR A 142 22.81 -19.81 -17.41
N GLU A 143 23.73 -20.48 -18.11
CA GLU A 143 24.89 -19.83 -18.72
C GLU A 143 24.47 -18.80 -19.80
N GLU A 144 23.46 -19.14 -20.60
CA GLU A 144 22.94 -18.24 -21.62
C GLU A 144 22.18 -17.05 -21.01
N PHE A 145 21.42 -17.28 -19.93
CA PHE A 145 20.76 -16.21 -19.19
C PHE A 145 21.77 -15.21 -18.60
N VAL A 146 22.85 -15.71 -17.98
CA VAL A 146 23.94 -14.87 -17.44
C VAL A 146 24.56 -14.06 -18.57
N ARG A 147 24.94 -14.69 -19.69
CA ARG A 147 25.53 -14.00 -20.84
C ARG A 147 24.65 -12.84 -21.34
N ARG A 148 23.35 -13.09 -21.58
CA ARG A 148 22.41 -12.07 -22.06
C ARG A 148 22.17 -10.96 -21.03
N SER A 149 22.08 -11.30 -19.75
CA SER A 149 21.91 -10.32 -18.66
C SER A 149 23.10 -9.36 -18.58
N VAL A 150 24.33 -9.89 -18.70
CA VAL A 150 25.55 -9.08 -18.72
C VAL A 150 25.60 -8.15 -19.95
N GLU A 151 25.25 -8.67 -21.13
CA GLU A 151 25.17 -7.85 -22.34
C GLU A 151 24.15 -6.71 -22.22
N ARG A 152 22.98 -7.01 -21.63
CA ARG A 152 21.92 -6.01 -21.41
C ARG A 152 22.33 -4.97 -20.37
N ALA A 153 22.97 -5.40 -19.28
CA ALA A 153 23.46 -4.51 -18.23
C ALA A 153 24.53 -3.54 -18.74
N LYS A 154 25.49 -4.02 -19.55
CA LYS A 154 26.55 -3.19 -20.16
C LYS A 154 26.02 -2.12 -21.12
N ARG A 155 24.85 -2.34 -21.73
CA ARG A 155 24.21 -1.38 -22.64
C ARG A 155 23.42 -0.28 -21.93
N ARG A 156 23.16 -0.43 -20.62
CA ARG A 156 22.32 0.50 -19.87
C ARG A 156 22.99 1.86 -19.71
N ILE A 157 22.34 2.92 -20.19
CA ILE A 157 22.92 4.28 -20.18
C ILE A 157 22.79 4.91 -18.78
N VAL A 158 23.93 5.15 -18.12
CA VAL A 158 23.99 5.82 -16.80
C VAL A 158 24.35 7.29 -16.97
N GLY A 159 23.46 8.18 -16.51
CA GLY A 159 23.56 9.61 -16.85
C GLY A 159 22.69 10.53 -16.02
N SER A 160 22.54 11.77 -16.49
CA SER A 160 21.67 12.75 -15.84
C SER A 160 20.21 12.29 -15.94
N PRO A 161 19.42 12.31 -14.85
CA PRO A 161 18.00 11.95 -14.93
C PRO A 161 17.16 12.95 -15.76
N PHE A 162 17.73 14.09 -16.16
CA PHE A 162 17.10 15.05 -17.07
C PHE A 162 17.37 14.80 -18.55
N ASP A 163 18.28 13.88 -18.87
CA ASP A 163 18.55 13.48 -20.24
C ASP A 163 17.58 12.36 -20.64
N PRO A 164 16.75 12.53 -21.69
CA PRO A 164 15.76 11.53 -22.10
C PRO A 164 16.38 10.21 -22.59
N THR A 165 17.69 10.16 -22.86
CA THR A 165 18.41 8.93 -23.23
C THR A 165 18.92 8.16 -22.02
N THR A 166 18.90 8.75 -20.82
CA THR A 166 19.37 8.09 -19.60
C THR A 166 18.37 7.04 -19.14
N GLU A 167 18.86 5.82 -18.93
CA GLU A 167 18.08 4.74 -18.34
C GLU A 167 18.29 4.65 -16.81
N GLN A 168 19.42 5.14 -16.30
CA GLN A 168 19.82 5.03 -14.90
C GLN A 168 20.43 6.32 -14.36
N GLY A 169 19.82 6.88 -13.31
CA GLY A 169 20.31 8.04 -12.57
C GLY A 169 21.30 7.70 -11.45
N PRO A 170 21.56 8.64 -10.53
CA PRO A 170 22.39 8.39 -9.34
C PRO A 170 21.60 7.73 -8.19
N GLN A 171 22.33 7.24 -7.19
CA GLN A 171 21.78 6.90 -5.88
C GLN A 171 21.34 8.16 -5.13
N ILE A 172 20.43 8.00 -4.17
CA ILE A 172 19.78 9.12 -3.49
C ILE A 172 20.74 10.00 -2.68
N ASP A 173 21.70 9.40 -1.98
CA ASP A 173 22.67 10.10 -1.14
C ASP A 173 23.99 9.32 -0.99
N LYS A 174 24.96 9.93 -0.31
CA LYS A 174 26.29 9.35 -0.06
C LYS A 174 26.24 8.11 0.84
N LYS A 175 25.30 8.05 1.80
CA LYS A 175 25.18 6.93 2.74
C LYS A 175 24.74 5.69 1.98
N GLN A 176 23.71 5.81 1.14
CA GLN A 176 23.22 4.72 0.31
C GLN A 176 24.27 4.28 -0.72
N TYR A 177 24.93 5.25 -1.37
CA TYR A 177 26.04 4.97 -2.29
C TYR A 177 27.14 4.12 -1.65
N ASN A 178 27.60 4.51 -0.46
CA ASN A 178 28.65 3.77 0.25
C ASN A 178 28.20 2.37 0.67
N LYS A 179 26.96 2.23 1.17
CA LYS A 179 26.38 0.93 1.54
C LYS A 179 26.37 -0.03 0.34
N ILE A 180 25.94 0.45 -0.83
CA ILE A 180 25.89 -0.38 -2.03
C ILE A 180 27.30 -0.85 -2.44
N LEU A 181 28.29 0.05 -2.44
CA LEU A 181 29.67 -0.33 -2.77
C LEU A 181 30.26 -1.33 -1.77
N GLU A 182 29.93 -1.20 -0.49
CA GLU A 182 30.34 -2.16 0.54
C GLU A 182 29.76 -3.56 0.29
N LEU A 183 28.47 -3.66 -0.02
CA LEU A 183 27.83 -4.94 -0.34
C LEU A 183 28.34 -5.55 -1.66
N ILE A 184 28.67 -4.72 -2.65
CA ILE A 184 29.35 -5.20 -3.85
C ILE A 184 30.71 -5.83 -3.50
N GLN A 185 31.48 -5.19 -2.61
CA GLN A 185 32.76 -5.72 -2.15
C GLN A 185 32.59 -7.04 -1.38
N SER A 186 31.55 -7.16 -0.55
CA SER A 186 31.27 -8.41 0.16
C SER A 186 30.96 -9.55 -0.82
N GLY A 187 30.20 -9.29 -1.89
CA GLY A 187 29.94 -10.28 -2.94
C GLY A 187 31.22 -10.85 -3.57
N VAL A 188 32.17 -9.97 -3.90
CA VAL A 188 33.49 -10.40 -4.42
C VAL A 188 34.28 -11.18 -3.36
N ALA A 189 34.29 -10.70 -2.11
CA ALA A 189 35.05 -11.32 -1.03
C ALA A 189 34.52 -12.71 -0.64
N GLU A 190 33.22 -12.93 -0.78
CA GLU A 190 32.55 -14.21 -0.47
C GLU A 190 32.57 -15.20 -1.64
N GLY A 191 33.14 -14.82 -2.78
CA GLY A 191 33.40 -15.72 -3.90
C GLY A 191 32.35 -15.70 -5.02
N ALA A 192 31.40 -14.75 -5.01
CA ALA A 192 30.54 -14.53 -6.16
C ALA A 192 31.36 -14.03 -7.36
N LYS A 193 30.96 -14.42 -8.56
CA LYS A 193 31.65 -13.98 -9.78
C LYS A 193 31.08 -12.65 -10.25
N LEU A 194 31.88 -11.59 -10.17
CA LEU A 194 31.54 -10.28 -10.73
C LEU A 194 31.66 -10.31 -12.27
N GLU A 195 30.53 -10.30 -12.97
CA GLU A 195 30.50 -10.38 -14.44
C GLU A 195 30.65 -9.01 -15.11
N CYS A 196 30.08 -7.96 -14.50
CA CYS A 196 30.26 -6.57 -14.93
C CYS A 196 29.90 -5.57 -13.82
N GLY A 197 30.32 -4.32 -13.99
CA GLY A 197 30.02 -3.23 -13.06
C GLY A 197 30.90 -3.27 -11.81
N GLY A 198 30.28 -3.10 -10.65
CA GLY A 198 30.91 -3.28 -9.35
C GLY A 198 31.64 -2.04 -8.81
N LYS A 199 31.46 -0.87 -9.41
CA LYS A 199 32.16 0.36 -9.00
C LYS A 199 31.31 1.61 -9.24
N GLY A 200 31.73 2.69 -8.59
CA GLY A 200 31.24 4.03 -8.89
C GLY A 200 31.87 4.59 -10.16
N LEU A 201 31.16 5.50 -10.83
CA LEU A 201 31.63 6.11 -12.09
C LEU A 201 32.74 7.17 -11.92
N GLY A 202 33.18 7.45 -10.69
CA GLY A 202 34.32 8.35 -10.42
C GLY A 202 34.11 9.81 -10.86
N ARG A 203 32.87 10.24 -11.06
CA ARG A 203 32.48 11.60 -11.47
C ARG A 203 31.52 12.23 -10.47
N LYS A 204 31.20 13.52 -10.65
CA LYS A 204 30.23 14.23 -9.79
C LYS A 204 28.89 13.50 -9.79
N GLY A 205 28.34 13.26 -8.60
CA GLY A 205 27.09 12.53 -8.38
C GLY A 205 27.31 11.10 -7.90
N PHE A 206 26.31 10.53 -7.23
CA PHE A 206 26.39 9.20 -6.61
C PHE A 206 26.07 8.08 -7.60
N PHE A 207 26.83 7.99 -8.69
CA PHE A 207 26.56 7.04 -9.76
C PHE A 207 27.29 5.71 -9.55
N ILE A 208 26.56 4.60 -9.65
CA ILE A 208 27.08 3.23 -9.57
C ILE A 208 26.78 2.52 -10.89
N GLU A 209 27.74 1.74 -11.39
CA GLU A 209 27.57 0.94 -12.61
C GLU A 209 26.54 -0.19 -12.38
N PRO A 210 25.71 -0.54 -13.39
CA PRO A 210 24.87 -1.73 -13.34
C PRO A 210 25.74 -2.97 -13.10
N THR A 211 25.52 -3.62 -11.98
CA THR A 211 26.37 -4.71 -11.48
C THR A 211 25.66 -6.04 -11.61
N VAL A 212 26.35 -7.05 -12.14
CA VAL A 212 25.82 -8.41 -12.26
C VAL A 212 26.79 -9.39 -11.60
N PHE A 213 26.27 -10.16 -10.65
CA PHE A 213 26.95 -11.29 -10.03
C PHE A 213 26.33 -12.61 -10.51
N SER A 214 27.18 -13.54 -10.93
CA SER A 214 26.82 -14.95 -11.16
C SER A 214 27.47 -15.83 -10.09
N ASN A 215 27.11 -17.12 -10.08
CA ASN A 215 27.54 -18.10 -9.09
C ASN A 215 27.30 -17.64 -7.64
N VAL A 216 26.20 -16.91 -7.41
CA VAL A 216 25.80 -16.49 -6.06
C VAL A 216 25.19 -17.69 -5.33
N THR A 217 25.59 -17.89 -4.07
CA THR A 217 25.02 -18.90 -3.17
C THR A 217 24.19 -18.25 -2.07
N ASP A 218 23.24 -19.01 -1.52
CA ASP A 218 22.23 -18.48 -0.59
C ASP A 218 22.83 -17.96 0.73
N ASP A 219 24.04 -18.40 1.09
CA ASP A 219 24.72 -18.02 2.32
C ASP A 219 25.41 -16.65 2.26
N MET A 220 25.67 -16.13 1.06
CA MET A 220 26.33 -14.85 0.82
C MET A 220 25.49 -13.67 1.33
N ARG A 221 26.14 -12.62 1.82
CA ARG A 221 25.50 -11.37 2.24
C ARG A 221 24.71 -10.73 1.10
N ILE A 222 25.23 -10.73 -0.12
CA ILE A 222 24.52 -10.20 -1.30
C ILE A 222 23.26 -11.01 -1.64
N ALA A 223 23.13 -12.25 -1.19
CA ALA A 223 21.90 -13.05 -1.35
C ALA A 223 20.91 -12.83 -0.20
N LYS A 224 21.36 -12.43 1.00
CA LYS A 224 20.52 -12.27 2.19
C LYS A 224 20.06 -10.83 2.45
N GLU A 225 20.97 -9.87 2.28
CA GLU A 225 20.78 -8.47 2.64
C GLU A 225 20.16 -7.66 1.50
N GLU A 226 19.26 -6.75 1.84
CA GLU A 226 18.72 -5.77 0.90
C GLU A 226 19.79 -4.73 0.56
N ILE A 227 20.30 -4.79 -0.68
CA ILE A 227 21.31 -3.86 -1.21
C ILE A 227 20.67 -2.50 -1.49
N PHE A 228 19.49 -2.50 -2.12
CA PHE A 228 18.77 -1.30 -2.53
C PHE A 228 19.58 -0.41 -3.49
N GLY A 229 20.18 -1.06 -4.50
CA GLY A 229 21.07 -0.47 -5.50
C GLY A 229 21.09 -1.31 -6.78
N PRO A 230 21.80 -0.87 -7.83
CA PRO A 230 21.76 -1.49 -9.16
C PRO A 230 22.67 -2.72 -9.20
N VAL A 231 22.30 -3.76 -8.46
CA VAL A 231 23.06 -5.01 -8.31
C VAL A 231 22.13 -6.20 -8.52
N GLN A 232 22.48 -7.06 -9.47
CA GLN A 232 21.73 -8.24 -9.87
C GLN A 232 22.47 -9.50 -9.40
N GLU A 233 21.79 -10.35 -8.62
CA GLU A 233 22.33 -11.64 -8.18
C GLU A 233 21.68 -12.79 -8.97
N ILE A 234 22.48 -13.60 -9.67
CA ILE A 234 21.98 -14.72 -10.48
C ILE A 234 22.42 -16.06 -9.88
N LEU A 235 21.44 -16.79 -9.36
CA LEU A 235 21.55 -18.09 -8.71
C LEU A 235 21.04 -19.18 -9.65
N ARG A 236 21.66 -20.37 -9.57
CA ARG A 236 21.23 -21.56 -10.34
C ARG A 236 20.31 -22.42 -9.48
N PHE A 237 19.31 -23.07 -10.07
CA PHE A 237 18.53 -24.15 -9.42
C PHE A 237 18.31 -25.32 -10.37
N LYS A 238 17.94 -26.50 -9.83
CA LYS A 238 17.71 -27.72 -10.62
C LYS A 238 16.26 -28.20 -10.60
N THR A 239 15.59 -28.09 -9.47
CA THR A 239 14.20 -28.57 -9.33
C THR A 239 13.27 -27.48 -8.81
N MET A 240 11.98 -27.65 -9.12
CA MET A 240 10.94 -26.73 -8.64
C MET A 240 10.84 -26.71 -7.11
N ASP A 241 10.94 -27.87 -6.46
CA ASP A 241 10.85 -27.96 -4.99
C ASP A 241 12.04 -27.25 -4.32
N GLU A 242 13.25 -27.45 -4.84
CA GLU A 242 14.47 -26.79 -4.36
C GLU A 242 14.36 -25.26 -4.48
N VAL A 243 13.93 -24.74 -5.63
CA VAL A 243 13.84 -23.29 -5.82
C VAL A 243 12.74 -22.67 -4.96
N ILE A 244 11.64 -23.38 -4.69
CA ILE A 244 10.59 -22.92 -3.78
C ILE A 244 11.15 -22.78 -2.35
N GLU A 245 11.89 -23.78 -1.86
CA GLU A 245 12.50 -23.74 -0.54
C GLU A 245 13.49 -22.57 -0.42
N ARG A 246 14.40 -22.43 -1.39
CA ARG A 246 15.44 -21.39 -1.40
C ARG A 246 14.86 -19.99 -1.59
N ALA A 247 13.85 -19.83 -2.44
CA ALA A 247 13.15 -18.57 -2.62
C ALA A 247 12.47 -18.11 -1.31
N ASN A 248 11.88 -19.05 -0.57
CA ASN A 248 11.26 -18.79 0.73
C ASN A 248 12.26 -18.68 1.89
N ASN A 249 13.50 -19.14 1.74
CA ASN A 249 14.54 -19.03 2.76
C ASN A 249 15.11 -17.60 2.83
N SER A 250 14.28 -16.69 3.31
CA SER A 250 14.60 -15.28 3.57
C SER A 250 13.71 -14.76 4.70
N ASP A 251 14.23 -13.82 5.47
CA ASP A 251 13.45 -13.07 6.47
C ASP A 251 12.38 -12.18 5.81
N PHE A 252 12.53 -11.90 4.52
CA PHE A 252 11.65 -11.05 3.72
C PHE A 252 10.58 -11.84 2.98
N GLY A 253 9.54 -11.14 2.53
CA GLY A 253 8.40 -11.70 1.81
C GLY A 253 7.55 -10.63 1.12
N LEU A 254 8.16 -9.63 0.48
CA LEU A 254 7.39 -8.55 -0.15
C LEU A 254 6.75 -8.99 -1.47
N VAL A 255 7.57 -9.24 -2.48
CA VAL A 255 7.13 -9.74 -3.79
C VAL A 255 7.96 -10.93 -4.27
N ALA A 256 7.42 -11.69 -5.20
CA ALA A 256 8.11 -12.71 -5.99
C ALA A 256 7.66 -12.64 -7.45
N ALA A 257 8.42 -13.26 -8.36
CA ALA A 257 7.96 -13.50 -9.72
C ALA A 257 8.36 -14.89 -10.22
N VAL A 258 7.58 -15.41 -11.15
CA VAL A 258 7.84 -16.68 -11.85
C VAL A 258 7.64 -16.51 -13.36
N PHE A 259 8.61 -17.01 -14.13
CA PHE A 259 8.61 -17.01 -15.58
C PHE A 259 8.63 -18.44 -16.10
N THR A 260 7.58 -18.82 -16.82
CA THR A 260 7.36 -20.18 -17.37
C THR A 260 6.19 -20.14 -18.36
N ASN A 261 6.20 -21.02 -19.35
CA ASN A 261 5.06 -21.27 -20.24
C ASN A 261 4.15 -22.41 -19.72
N ASP A 262 4.53 -23.08 -18.64
CA ASP A 262 3.73 -24.11 -17.97
C ASP A 262 2.85 -23.49 -16.87
N ILE A 263 1.53 -23.53 -17.08
CA ILE A 263 0.54 -23.01 -16.13
C ILE A 263 0.55 -23.75 -14.78
N ASN A 264 0.88 -25.05 -14.77
CA ASN A 264 0.92 -25.82 -13.52
C ASN A 264 2.10 -25.35 -12.68
N LYS A 265 3.29 -25.20 -13.28
CA LYS A 265 4.46 -24.64 -12.57
C LYS A 265 4.14 -23.25 -12.04
N ALA A 266 3.55 -22.39 -12.88
CA ALA A 266 3.20 -21.02 -12.49
C ALA A 266 2.30 -20.99 -11.25
N LEU A 267 1.20 -21.76 -11.25
CA LEU A 267 0.24 -21.80 -10.15
C LEU A 267 0.80 -22.49 -8.90
N THR A 268 1.56 -23.57 -9.05
CA THR A 268 2.20 -24.27 -7.93
C THR A 268 3.20 -23.37 -7.23
N VAL A 269 4.12 -22.74 -7.98
CA VAL A 269 5.12 -21.82 -7.43
C VAL A 269 4.43 -20.61 -6.81
N SER A 270 3.46 -19.99 -7.50
CA SER A 270 2.80 -18.79 -6.97
C SER A 270 2.05 -19.05 -5.67
N SER A 271 1.44 -20.24 -5.53
CA SER A 271 0.73 -20.61 -4.30
C SER A 271 1.69 -20.97 -3.16
N ALA A 272 2.88 -21.46 -3.46
CA ALA A 272 3.88 -21.85 -2.47
C ALA A 272 4.76 -20.69 -1.97
N MET A 273 4.80 -19.56 -2.69
CA MET A 273 5.60 -18.40 -2.32
C MET A 273 5.04 -17.69 -1.08
N GLN A 274 5.90 -17.46 -0.10
CA GLN A 274 5.61 -16.68 1.10
C GLN A 274 5.87 -15.19 0.84
N ALA A 275 5.19 -14.64 -0.17
CA ALA A 275 5.30 -13.26 -0.61
C ALA A 275 3.91 -12.60 -0.71
N GLY A 276 3.86 -11.28 -0.50
CA GLY A 276 2.63 -10.50 -0.58
C GLY A 276 2.03 -10.40 -1.98
N THR A 277 2.88 -10.35 -2.99
CA THR A 277 2.48 -10.33 -4.40
C THR A 277 3.37 -11.29 -5.18
N VAL A 278 2.76 -12.13 -6.02
CA VAL A 278 3.51 -12.98 -6.96
C VAL A 278 3.10 -12.65 -8.38
N TRP A 279 4.06 -12.21 -9.19
CA TRP A 279 3.85 -11.95 -10.61
C TRP A 279 4.17 -13.19 -11.45
N ILE A 280 3.32 -13.48 -12.44
CA ILE A 280 3.53 -14.55 -13.42
C ILE A 280 3.82 -13.91 -14.77
N ASN A 281 4.97 -14.20 -15.37
CA ASN A 281 5.42 -13.67 -16.67
C ASN A 281 5.38 -12.13 -16.80
N CYS A 282 5.60 -11.43 -15.68
CA CYS A 282 5.77 -9.98 -15.63
C CYS A 282 6.51 -9.59 -14.34
N TYR A 283 6.92 -8.33 -14.24
CA TYR A 283 7.53 -7.77 -13.04
C TYR A 283 7.06 -6.34 -12.81
N ASN A 284 6.95 -5.90 -11.55
CA ASN A 284 6.51 -4.55 -11.16
C ASN A 284 5.11 -4.15 -11.69
N ALA A 285 4.19 -5.11 -11.85
CA ALA A 285 2.81 -4.87 -12.27
C ALA A 285 1.92 -4.37 -11.11
N LEU A 286 2.29 -3.24 -10.52
CA LEU A 286 1.55 -2.57 -9.45
C LEU A 286 0.33 -1.83 -10.02
N ASN A 287 -0.81 -1.94 -9.34
CA ASN A 287 -2.03 -1.24 -9.72
C ASN A 287 -2.81 -0.81 -8.47
N ALA A 288 -3.72 0.15 -8.63
CA ALA A 288 -4.46 0.74 -7.52
C ALA A 288 -5.57 -0.17 -6.97
N GLN A 289 -5.89 -1.26 -7.66
CA GLN A 289 -7.00 -2.15 -7.33
C GLN A 289 -6.53 -3.33 -6.46
N SER A 290 -5.28 -3.77 -6.62
CA SER A 290 -4.70 -4.88 -5.87
C SER A 290 -4.09 -4.41 -4.55
N PRO A 291 -4.36 -5.08 -3.41
CA PRO A 291 -3.66 -4.81 -2.17
C PRO A 291 -2.17 -5.11 -2.33
N PHE A 292 -1.34 -4.31 -1.69
CA PHE A 292 0.11 -4.48 -1.71
C PHE A 292 0.65 -4.48 -0.28
N GLY A 293 1.50 -5.45 0.04
CA GLY A 293 2.25 -5.44 1.29
C GLY A 293 2.88 -6.77 1.66
N GLY A 294 3.81 -6.76 2.60
CA GLY A 294 4.71 -7.87 2.84
C GLY A 294 4.19 -9.01 3.72
N PHE A 295 4.76 -10.19 3.52
CA PHE A 295 4.84 -11.28 4.50
C PHE A 295 6.11 -11.10 5.36
N LYS A 296 6.19 -11.84 6.48
CA LYS A 296 7.37 -11.91 7.36
C LYS A 296 7.88 -10.53 7.78
N MET A 297 9.20 -10.27 7.68
CA MET A 297 9.79 -8.98 8.06
C MET A 297 9.65 -7.89 6.97
N SER A 298 8.99 -8.19 5.85
CA SER A 298 8.70 -7.18 4.81
C SER A 298 7.51 -6.29 5.14
N GLY A 299 6.74 -6.58 6.19
CA GLY A 299 5.69 -5.66 6.60
C GLY A 299 4.62 -6.25 7.52
N ASN A 300 3.69 -5.37 7.89
CA ASN A 300 2.47 -5.71 8.61
C ASN A 300 1.32 -4.83 8.08
N GLY A 301 0.23 -5.47 7.64
CA GLY A 301 -0.88 -4.83 6.95
C GLY A 301 -0.67 -4.75 5.43
N ARG A 302 -1.55 -4.01 4.76
CA ARG A 302 -1.53 -3.77 3.30
C ARG A 302 -1.83 -2.31 3.00
N GLU A 303 -1.21 -1.78 1.96
CA GLU A 303 -1.51 -0.49 1.34
C GLU A 303 -2.22 -0.69 -0.02
N ILE A 304 -2.78 0.39 -0.57
CA ILE A 304 -3.59 0.44 -1.82
C ILE A 304 -4.99 -0.23 -1.70
N PRO A 305 -6.11 0.48 -1.97
CA PRO A 305 -7.44 -0.11 -1.85
C PRO A 305 -8.15 -0.40 -3.19
N THR A 306 -8.70 -1.61 -3.33
CA THR A 306 -10.16 -1.80 -3.57
C THR A 306 -10.83 -2.86 -2.67
N GLU A 307 -10.08 -3.65 -1.89
CA GLU A 307 -10.65 -4.54 -0.87
C GLU A 307 -10.37 -4.08 0.56
N SER A 308 -11.20 -4.60 1.47
CA SER A 308 -11.43 -4.15 2.85
C SER A 308 -10.18 -3.85 3.67
N GLU A 309 -9.05 -4.54 3.49
CA GLU A 309 -7.94 -4.50 4.44
C GLU A 309 -7.23 -3.14 4.55
N ALA A 310 -6.96 -2.45 3.43
CA ALA A 310 -6.29 -1.14 3.48
C ALA A 310 -7.21 -0.07 4.10
N LEU A 311 -8.51 -0.05 3.74
CA LEU A 311 -9.50 0.88 4.30
C LEU A 311 -9.85 0.55 5.75
N VAL A 312 -9.97 -0.74 6.10
CA VAL A 312 -10.12 -1.23 7.48
C VAL A 312 -8.92 -0.81 8.32
N GLY A 313 -7.72 -0.85 7.74
CA GLY A 313 -6.50 -0.34 8.38
C GLY A 313 -6.63 1.12 8.84
N TRP A 314 -7.47 1.93 8.20
CA TRP A 314 -7.75 3.34 8.50
C TRP A 314 -9.12 3.58 9.16
N SER A 315 -9.89 2.52 9.45
CA SER A 315 -11.24 2.62 10.02
C SER A 315 -11.25 2.14 11.48
N GLY A 316 -12.21 2.61 12.27
CA GLY A 316 -12.58 2.01 13.55
C GLY A 316 -13.87 1.23 13.38
N ILE A 317 -13.98 0.04 13.97
CA ILE A 317 -15.23 -0.72 14.02
C ILE A 317 -15.87 -0.46 15.38
N TYR A 318 -17.04 0.19 15.38
CA TYR A 318 -17.85 0.39 16.57
C TYR A 318 -19.10 -0.47 16.45
N ASN A 319 -19.24 -1.46 17.34
CA ASN A 319 -20.43 -2.30 17.42
C ASN A 319 -21.41 -1.66 18.42
N GLU A 320 -22.44 -1.00 17.91
CA GLU A 320 -23.54 -0.49 18.73
C GLU A 320 -24.57 -1.61 18.95
N ALA A 321 -24.51 -2.25 20.11
CA ALA A 321 -25.53 -3.20 20.54
C ALA A 321 -26.64 -2.46 21.30
N SER A 322 -27.76 -2.13 20.63
CA SER A 322 -28.94 -1.59 21.29
C SER A 322 -29.81 -2.74 21.83
N SER A 323 -29.85 -2.96 23.14
CA SER A 323 -30.86 -3.82 23.76
C SER A 323 -32.17 -3.03 23.93
N LYS A 324 -33.20 -3.35 23.13
CA LYS A 324 -34.57 -2.90 23.43
C LYS A 324 -35.20 -3.85 24.45
N GLY A 325 -34.88 -3.64 25.72
CA GLY A 325 -35.46 -4.37 26.85
C GLY A 325 -34.50 -4.41 28.04
N ASP A 326 -34.93 -3.86 29.18
CA ASP A 326 -34.16 -3.93 30.43
C ASP A 326 -33.98 -5.39 30.83
N SER A 327 -32.73 -5.84 30.84
CA SER A 327 -32.34 -7.14 31.38
C SER A 327 -31.41 -6.89 32.55
N TYR A 328 -31.91 -7.06 33.77
CA TYR A 328 -31.08 -7.01 34.97
C TYR A 328 -30.24 -8.29 35.03
N VAL A 329 -28.92 -8.16 34.87
CA VAL A 329 -27.96 -9.23 35.15
C VAL A 329 -27.45 -9.04 36.57
N CYS A 330 -27.91 -9.88 37.50
CA CYS A 330 -27.38 -9.90 38.86
C CYS A 330 -26.19 -10.89 38.92
N TRP A 331 -24.99 -10.37 39.15
CA TRP A 331 -23.78 -11.16 39.33
C TRP A 331 -23.55 -11.37 40.83
N GLY A 332 -23.63 -12.62 41.32
CA GLY A 332 -23.33 -12.99 42.70
C GLY A 332 -22.04 -13.79 42.78
N SER A 333 -20.97 -13.20 43.32
CA SER A 333 -19.73 -13.88 43.66
C SER A 333 -19.76 -14.36 45.12
N GLY A 334 -19.38 -15.61 45.38
CA GLY A 334 -18.79 -16.00 46.67
C GLY A 334 -19.54 -17.05 47.48
N THR A 335 -18.81 -18.11 47.79
CA THR A 335 -19.11 -19.26 48.65
C THR A 335 -19.13 -18.94 50.15
N ALA A 336 -20.05 -19.60 50.86
CA ALA A 336 -20.04 -20.08 52.25
C ALA A 336 -19.93 -19.07 53.44
N ALA A 337 -20.98 -19.01 54.29
CA ALA A 337 -20.95 -19.51 55.68
C ALA A 337 -22.23 -19.17 56.50
N ARG A 338 -22.71 -20.20 57.20
CA ARG A 338 -23.42 -20.28 58.49
C ARG A 338 -24.86 -19.77 58.71
N GLU A 339 -25.67 -20.77 59.13
CA GLU A 339 -26.85 -20.83 60.01
C GLU A 339 -27.42 -19.53 60.62
N VAL A 340 -28.76 -19.43 60.66
CA VAL A 340 -29.57 -19.67 61.90
C VAL A 340 -31.09 -19.60 61.61
N THR A 341 -31.77 -20.69 62.00
CA THR A 341 -33.19 -20.90 62.41
C THR A 341 -34.38 -20.61 61.48
N GLY A 342 -35.29 -21.60 61.37
CA GLY A 342 -36.68 -21.34 60.94
C GLY A 342 -37.56 -22.51 60.48
N HIS A 343 -37.71 -23.56 61.30
CA HIS A 343 -38.87 -24.47 61.40
C HIS A 343 -39.69 -24.99 60.18
N GLN A 344 -39.69 -26.33 60.12
CA GLN A 344 -40.82 -27.28 59.98
C GLN A 344 -41.42 -27.69 58.60
N LYS A 345 -41.18 -28.98 58.34
CA LYS A 345 -42.11 -30.08 58.00
C LYS A 345 -42.55 -30.28 56.55
N GLY A 346 -42.17 -31.45 56.02
CA GLY A 346 -43.13 -32.37 55.42
C GLY A 346 -42.65 -33.15 54.20
N GLY A 347 -42.51 -34.48 54.33
CA GLY A 347 -43.00 -35.39 53.29
C GLY A 347 -42.00 -35.99 52.29
N SER A 348 -41.32 -37.04 52.72
CA SER A 348 -41.15 -38.35 52.03
C SER A 348 -40.84 -38.43 50.52
N GLY A 349 -39.64 -38.96 50.22
CA GLY A 349 -39.52 -40.31 49.64
C GLY A 349 -39.17 -40.44 48.14
N GLY A 350 -38.00 -41.04 47.86
CA GLY A 350 -37.74 -41.78 46.60
C GLY A 350 -36.47 -41.41 45.85
N SER A 351 -35.37 -42.12 46.10
CA SER A 351 -34.15 -42.17 45.26
C SER A 351 -34.28 -43.30 44.19
N PRO A 352 -33.25 -43.59 43.37
CA PRO A 352 -32.86 -42.90 42.14
C PRO A 352 -32.85 -43.85 40.91
N GLY A 353 -32.82 -43.31 39.68
CA GLY A 353 -32.80 -44.11 38.43
C GLY A 353 -31.80 -43.59 37.40
N VAL A 354 -31.04 -44.52 36.85
CA VAL A 354 -29.78 -44.39 36.09
C VAL A 354 -29.99 -44.19 34.58
N ILE A 355 -29.20 -43.26 34.02
CA ILE A 355 -28.45 -43.23 32.73
C ILE A 355 -28.93 -44.13 31.54
N GLN A 356 -29.17 -43.54 30.35
CA GLN A 356 -28.39 -43.71 29.07
C GLN A 356 -29.14 -43.28 27.78
N PRO A 357 -28.42 -43.04 26.66
CA PRO A 357 -28.68 -41.96 25.68
C PRO A 357 -29.38 -42.43 24.40
N LEU A 358 -29.86 -41.49 23.58
CA LEU A 358 -30.26 -41.77 22.20
C LEU A 358 -29.68 -40.75 21.22
N ASN A 359 -28.89 -41.30 20.29
CA ASN A 359 -28.57 -40.74 18.99
C ASN A 359 -29.85 -40.54 18.17
N GLY A 360 -29.88 -39.50 17.33
CA GLY A 360 -30.90 -39.40 16.29
C GLY A 360 -30.82 -38.07 15.56
N ARG A 361 -30.52 -38.15 14.26
CA ARG A 361 -30.62 -37.06 13.28
C ARG A 361 -32.06 -36.51 13.27
N ASP A 362 -32.22 -35.23 12.94
CA ASP A 362 -33.13 -34.80 11.87
C ASP A 362 -33.15 -33.26 11.70
N GLU A 363 -33.64 -32.89 10.53
CA GLU A 363 -33.41 -31.69 9.72
C GLU A 363 -33.96 -30.37 10.30
N LEU A 364 -33.23 -29.28 10.03
CA LEU A 364 -33.66 -27.92 10.32
C LEU A 364 -34.55 -27.37 9.20
N ALA A 365 -35.86 -27.28 9.47
CA ALA A 365 -36.80 -26.48 8.68
C ALA A 365 -36.81 -25.02 9.16
N PHE A 366 -36.69 -24.07 8.23
CA PHE A 366 -36.87 -22.64 8.48
C PHE A 366 -38.36 -22.26 8.45
N PRO A 367 -38.89 -21.52 9.45
CA PRO A 367 -40.20 -20.89 9.33
C PRO A 367 -40.06 -19.43 8.85
N SER A 368 -40.79 -19.12 7.78
CA SER A 368 -41.08 -17.76 7.33
C SER A 368 -42.19 -17.13 8.18
N SER A 369 -41.99 -15.92 8.70
CA SER A 369 -43.08 -15.09 9.20
C SER A 369 -42.97 -13.66 8.66
N ARG A 370 -44.02 -13.23 7.94
CA ARG A 370 -44.26 -11.85 7.54
C ARG A 370 -44.84 -11.10 8.74
N CYS A 371 -44.27 -9.94 9.08
CA CYS A 371 -44.91 -8.97 9.97
C CYS A 371 -45.30 -7.72 9.19
N SER A 372 -46.61 -7.47 9.11
CA SER A 372 -47.22 -6.21 8.70
C SER A 372 -47.47 -5.35 9.93
N GLY A 373 -46.90 -4.15 9.98
CA GLY A 373 -47.19 -3.17 11.03
C GLY A 373 -47.00 -1.74 10.52
N ARG A 374 -48.09 -0.99 10.42
CA ARG A 374 -48.11 0.48 10.19
C ARG A 374 -47.68 1.20 11.46
N PHE A 375 -46.96 2.31 11.32
CA PHE A 375 -46.69 3.27 12.39
C PHE A 375 -47.27 4.63 12.01
N GLU A 376 -48.11 5.19 12.89
CA GLU A 376 -48.49 6.61 12.91
C GLU A 376 -47.67 7.36 14.00
N PRO A 377 -47.37 8.66 13.82
CA PRO A 377 -46.57 9.43 14.77
C PRO A 377 -47.43 10.19 15.79
N THR A 378 -46.96 10.29 17.03
CA THR A 378 -47.50 11.23 18.04
C THR A 378 -46.51 12.36 18.35
N PRO A 379 -46.98 13.59 18.61
CA PRO A 379 -46.15 14.78 18.85
C PRO A 379 -45.98 15.14 20.34
N ASP A 380 -45.09 16.13 20.55
CA ASP A 380 -44.92 17.01 21.72
C ASP A 380 -44.02 16.59 22.90
N SER A 381 -42.91 17.32 23.04
CA SER A 381 -42.62 18.09 24.25
C SER A 381 -41.79 19.33 23.92
N GLN A 382 -42.24 20.48 24.45
CA GLN A 382 -41.71 21.82 24.24
C GLN A 382 -40.64 22.23 25.27
N SER A 383 -39.86 23.24 24.86
CA SER A 383 -39.35 24.37 25.64
C SER A 383 -38.09 24.21 26.52
N GLY A 384 -37.08 25.03 26.19
CA GLY A 384 -35.91 25.34 27.01
C GLY A 384 -35.13 26.51 26.37
N LEU A 385 -35.09 27.64 27.07
CA LEU A 385 -34.78 29.00 26.62
C LEU A 385 -33.33 29.29 26.19
N CYS A 386 -33.19 30.31 25.32
CA CYS A 386 -31.97 31.06 25.02
C CYS A 386 -31.57 32.01 26.17
N VAL A 387 -30.27 32.19 26.42
CA VAL A 387 -29.68 33.44 26.94
C VAL A 387 -28.30 33.66 26.30
N ASP A 388 -28.10 34.85 25.75
CA ASP A 388 -26.87 35.43 25.21
C ASP A 388 -26.33 36.47 26.22
N HIS A 389 -25.01 36.55 26.39
CA HIS A 389 -24.33 37.78 26.78
C HIS A 389 -22.80 37.69 26.61
N GLY A 390 -22.22 38.68 25.95
CA GLY A 390 -20.92 39.24 26.35
C GLY A 390 -19.87 39.31 25.26
N GLY A 391 -20.00 40.33 24.40
CA GLY A 391 -19.12 40.58 23.27
C GLY A 391 -17.65 40.92 23.59
N ARG A 392 -16.82 40.82 22.55
CA ARG A 392 -15.66 41.70 22.30
C ARG A 392 -15.36 41.74 20.81
N ARG A 393 -15.23 42.97 20.28
CA ARG A 393 -14.95 43.31 18.88
C ARG A 393 -13.50 42.98 18.52
N LEU A 394 -13.28 42.47 17.32
CA LEU A 394 -11.96 42.47 16.64
C LEU A 394 -11.95 43.60 15.61
N PRO A 395 -10.86 44.39 15.50
CA PRO A 395 -10.76 45.45 14.51
C PRO A 395 -10.43 44.91 13.11
N GLN A 396 -10.97 45.61 12.12
CA GLN A 396 -10.79 45.41 10.68
C GLN A 396 -9.38 45.80 10.21
N ASP A 397 -8.95 45.13 9.14
CA ASP A 397 -7.83 45.49 8.26
C ASP A 397 -7.87 46.95 7.79
N PRO A 398 -6.70 47.49 7.40
CA PRO A 398 -6.63 48.10 6.09
C PRO A 398 -5.35 47.76 5.29
N GLY A 399 -5.51 47.57 3.97
CA GLY A 399 -4.52 48.06 3.01
C GLY A 399 -4.00 47.07 1.98
N GLU A 400 -4.56 47.13 0.76
CA GLU A 400 -3.90 46.77 -0.49
C GLU A 400 -2.69 47.68 -0.76
N GLU A 401 -1.60 47.15 -1.33
CA GLU A 401 -1.10 47.52 -2.68
C GLU A 401 0.27 46.88 -3.04
N LEU A 402 0.35 46.46 -4.31
CA LEU A 402 1.52 46.43 -5.21
C LEU A 402 2.74 45.53 -4.90
N LEU A 403 2.88 44.48 -5.71
CA LEU A 403 3.93 44.43 -6.74
C LEU A 403 3.70 43.31 -7.76
N GLN A 404 3.51 43.74 -9.00
CA GLN A 404 3.54 42.93 -10.21
C GLN A 404 4.97 42.42 -10.47
N SER A 405 5.10 41.14 -10.78
CA SER A 405 6.10 40.69 -11.76
C SER A 405 5.59 39.42 -12.42
N GLY A 406 5.10 39.57 -13.65
CA GLY A 406 4.68 38.46 -14.49
C GLY A 406 5.87 37.67 -15.01
N THR A 407 5.65 36.38 -15.28
CA THR A 407 6.40 35.66 -16.31
C THR A 407 5.46 34.67 -16.97
N VAL A 408 5.22 34.93 -18.26
CA VAL A 408 4.42 34.14 -19.20
C VAL A 408 5.24 32.92 -19.62
N PHE A 409 4.69 31.70 -19.52
CA PHE A 409 5.26 30.53 -20.21
C PHE A 409 4.42 30.18 -21.44
N HIS A 410 5.08 30.23 -22.60
CA HIS A 410 4.55 29.86 -23.91
C HIS A 410 4.25 28.35 -23.99
N GLY A 411 3.12 28.02 -24.62
CA GLY A 411 2.78 26.67 -25.02
C GLY A 411 3.74 26.13 -26.08
N ILE A 412 4.23 24.92 -25.88
CA ILE A 412 5.07 24.22 -26.85
C ILE A 412 4.19 23.27 -27.66
N THR A 413 4.09 23.61 -28.94
CA THR A 413 3.52 22.85 -30.04
C THR A 413 4.38 21.63 -30.39
N HIS A 414 3.75 20.49 -30.63
CA HIS A 414 4.37 19.30 -31.23
C HIS A 414 4.88 19.55 -32.66
N PRO A 415 6.07 19.06 -33.06
CA PRO A 415 6.42 18.93 -34.46
C PRO A 415 5.95 17.59 -35.04
N LYS A 416 5.20 17.68 -36.15
CA LYS A 416 4.94 16.59 -37.10
C LYS A 416 6.21 16.28 -37.89
N ILE A 417 6.50 15.01 -38.13
CA ILE A 417 7.41 14.54 -39.19
C ILE A 417 6.64 13.53 -40.06
N MET A 418 6.50 13.82 -41.35
CA MET A 418 6.19 12.87 -42.46
C MET A 418 7.51 12.56 -43.18
N GLY A 419 7.86 11.42 -43.80
CA GLY A 419 7.30 10.08 -44.15
C GLY A 419 8.49 9.29 -44.82
N PRO A 420 8.33 8.26 -45.68
CA PRO A 420 7.18 7.41 -46.02
C PRO A 420 7.44 5.86 -45.99
N ASN A 421 6.31 5.11 -46.03
CA ASN A 421 6.08 3.76 -46.58
C ASN A 421 6.86 2.51 -46.13
N SER A 422 6.18 1.60 -45.43
CA SER A 422 5.83 0.28 -45.98
C SER A 422 4.65 -0.34 -45.23
N HIS A 423 3.75 -0.99 -45.98
CA HIS A 423 2.44 -1.47 -45.53
C HIS A 423 2.51 -2.72 -44.64
N THR A 424 1.77 -2.74 -43.53
CA THR A 424 0.94 -3.90 -43.14
C THR A 424 -0.21 -3.45 -42.22
N ARG A 425 -1.42 -3.91 -42.53
CA ARG A 425 -2.69 -3.54 -41.89
C ARG A 425 -2.75 -4.06 -40.44
N ARG A 426 -3.07 -3.19 -39.48
CA ARG A 426 -3.74 -3.56 -38.21
C ARG A 426 -4.84 -2.54 -37.89
N ARG A 427 -6.03 -3.03 -37.53
CA ARG A 427 -7.22 -2.26 -37.16
C ARG A 427 -6.98 -1.51 -35.83
N PRO A 428 -7.43 -0.25 -35.65
CA PRO A 428 -7.39 0.39 -34.35
C PRO A 428 -8.61 -0.02 -33.49
N TYR A 429 -8.33 -0.47 -32.26
CA TYR A 429 -9.30 -0.54 -31.18
C TYR A 429 -9.60 0.90 -30.70
N GLN A 430 -10.86 1.29 -30.71
CA GLN A 430 -11.33 2.56 -30.15
C GLN A 430 -11.37 2.47 -28.62
N HIS A 431 -10.72 3.41 -27.94
CA HIS A 431 -10.93 3.67 -26.51
C HIS A 431 -12.32 4.27 -26.31
N ALA A 432 -13.19 3.56 -25.59
CA ALA A 432 -14.37 4.15 -24.97
C ALA A 432 -13.92 4.92 -23.71
N SER A 433 -14.13 6.22 -23.73
CA SER A 433 -13.98 7.12 -22.58
C SER A 433 -15.03 6.78 -21.52
N ASP A 434 -14.59 6.36 -20.34
CA ASP A 434 -15.47 5.93 -19.25
C ASP A 434 -16.00 7.14 -18.46
N SER A 435 -17.24 7.52 -18.75
CA SER A 435 -17.97 8.63 -18.13
C SER A 435 -18.52 8.31 -16.74
N ARG A 436 -17.98 7.31 -16.02
CA ARG A 436 -18.48 6.86 -14.72
C ARG A 436 -17.79 7.47 -13.49
N LEU A 437 -16.63 8.12 -13.66
CA LEU A 437 -15.93 8.81 -12.56
C LEU A 437 -16.57 10.14 -12.14
N SER A 438 -17.32 10.80 -13.04
CA SER A 438 -18.01 12.07 -12.72
C SER A 438 -19.23 11.89 -11.82
N TYR A 439 -19.81 10.68 -11.73
CA TYR A 439 -21.09 10.47 -11.03
C TYR A 439 -20.90 10.20 -9.52
N ILE A 440 -19.72 9.74 -9.11
CA ILE A 440 -19.41 9.42 -7.72
C ILE A 440 -18.99 10.68 -6.95
N CYS A 441 -18.22 11.57 -7.58
CA CYS A 441 -17.82 12.85 -6.96
C CYS A 441 -19.01 13.80 -6.74
N HIS A 442 -20.03 13.73 -7.59
CA HIS A 442 -21.16 14.66 -7.52
C HIS A 442 -22.16 14.36 -6.39
N ASN A 443 -22.18 13.12 -5.87
CA ASN A 443 -23.11 12.69 -4.82
C ASN A 443 -22.53 12.75 -3.41
N LEU A 444 -21.19 12.68 -3.24
CA LEU A 444 -20.54 12.86 -1.93
C LEU A 444 -20.64 14.30 -1.40
N LEU A 445 -20.72 15.30 -2.28
CA LEU A 445 -20.89 16.71 -1.90
C LEU A 445 -22.32 17.10 -1.48
N ARG A 446 -23.31 16.20 -1.65
CA ARG A 446 -24.71 16.46 -1.25
C ARG A 446 -25.06 15.96 0.16
N GLY A 447 -24.22 15.17 0.80
CA GLY A 447 -24.44 14.63 2.15
C GLY A 447 -24.20 15.61 3.30
N LEU A 448 -23.67 16.82 3.04
CA LEU A 448 -23.20 17.75 4.08
C LEU A 448 -23.97 19.08 4.17
N ARG A 449 -25.22 19.16 3.69
CA ARG A 449 -26.04 20.37 3.89
C ARG A 449 -27.37 20.05 4.58
N GLY A 450 -27.38 20.24 5.89
CA GLY A 450 -28.60 20.40 6.67
C GLY A 450 -29.29 21.74 6.37
N ARG A 451 -30.60 21.66 6.15
CA ARG A 451 -31.66 22.67 6.37
C ARG A 451 -31.34 24.14 6.01
N THR A 452 -31.82 24.57 4.86
CA THR A 452 -32.40 25.92 4.71
C THR A 452 -33.54 25.85 3.69
N VAL A 453 -34.74 26.25 4.14
CA VAL A 453 -35.95 26.40 3.33
C VAL A 453 -35.93 27.80 2.73
N VAL A 454 -36.01 27.92 1.40
CA VAL A 454 -36.62 29.08 0.72
C VAL A 454 -37.32 28.60 -0.56
N GLN A 455 -38.61 28.89 -0.66
CA GLN A 455 -39.50 28.71 -1.82
C GLN A 455 -39.23 29.75 -2.92
N GLY A 456 -39.46 29.37 -4.19
CA GLY A 456 -39.65 30.31 -5.30
C GLY A 456 -39.47 29.70 -6.71
N LEU A 457 -40.60 29.38 -7.37
CA LEU A 457 -40.85 28.83 -8.73
C LEU A 457 -40.33 29.70 -9.92
N PRO A 458 -40.52 29.38 -11.24
CA PRO A 458 -40.84 28.12 -11.97
C PRO A 458 -39.90 27.84 -13.21
N PRO A 459 -40.13 26.77 -14.01
CA PRO A 459 -39.20 26.28 -15.05
C PRO A 459 -39.51 26.78 -16.48
N CYS A 460 -38.48 26.89 -17.33
CA CYS A 460 -38.63 27.08 -18.78
C CYS A 460 -38.08 25.90 -19.59
N ALA A 461 -39.05 25.14 -20.13
CA ALA A 461 -39.12 24.41 -21.39
C ALA A 461 -37.82 23.99 -22.13
N CYS A 462 -37.61 22.67 -22.17
CA CYS A 462 -36.96 21.99 -23.29
C CYS A 462 -37.76 22.19 -24.58
N THR A 463 -37.10 22.59 -25.67
CA THR A 463 -37.53 22.26 -27.03
C THR A 463 -36.44 21.47 -27.73
N SER A 464 -36.83 20.30 -28.20
CA SER A 464 -36.05 19.40 -29.03
C SER A 464 -36.12 19.87 -30.48
N GLN A 465 -34.99 19.96 -31.17
CA GLN A 465 -34.96 19.83 -32.63
C GLN A 465 -33.78 18.96 -33.08
N LYS A 466 -34.17 17.88 -33.75
CA LYS A 466 -33.35 16.96 -34.52
C LYS A 466 -33.00 17.60 -35.88
N THR A 467 -31.90 17.10 -36.46
CA THR A 467 -31.52 17.04 -37.89
C THR A 467 -31.12 18.33 -38.62
N ARG A 468 -29.86 18.39 -39.07
CA ARG A 468 -29.43 18.01 -40.44
C ARG A 468 -27.90 17.99 -40.58
N ARG A 469 -27.45 17.13 -41.50
CA ARG A 469 -26.08 17.01 -42.04
C ARG A 469 -25.62 18.35 -42.65
N GLU A 470 -24.36 18.72 -42.42
CA GLU A 470 -23.20 18.50 -43.29
C GLU A 470 -21.92 18.57 -42.47
#